data_AF-A0A7S2W6M6-F1
#
_entry.id   AF-A0A7S2W6M6-F1
#
_cell.length_a   1.000
_cell.length_b   1.000
_cell.length_c   1.000
_cell.angle_alpha   90.00
_cell.angle_beta   90.00
_cell.angle_gamma   90.00
#
_symmetry.space_group_name_H-M   'P 1'
#
loop_
_entity.id
_entity.type
_entity.pdbx_description
1 polymer ?
#
loop_
_entity_poly.entity_id
_entity_poly.type
_entity_poly.pdbx_seq_one_letter_code
_entity_poly.pdbx_strand_id
1 'polypeptide(L)'
;GESRSLARLTMLYEQQITSRRVKRIANLICAFAYVLQEHLGSRCKQDFSHLISREDKLSLDKVGNRPLCITNKLGREIREIRDQSTGDEIDFSSRERLAMLKHVNEMCNTISSC
;
A
#
# COMPACT_ATOMS: atom_id res chain seq x y z
N GLY A 1 9.90 -9.24 -0.14
CA GLY A 1 10.12 -9.04 1.31
C GLY A 1 9.17 -8.00 1.84
N GLU A 2 9.26 -6.80 1.27
CA GLU A 2 8.60 -5.57 1.75
C GLU A 2 7.07 -5.60 1.81
N SER A 3 6.39 -6.09 0.77
CA SER A 3 4.92 -6.18 0.75
C SER A 3 4.38 -7.03 1.91
N ARG A 4 5.08 -8.11 2.29
CA ARG A 4 4.71 -8.96 3.43
C ARG A 4 5.01 -8.26 4.76
N SER A 5 6.15 -7.58 4.87
CA SER A 5 6.50 -6.81 6.08
C SER A 5 5.49 -5.70 6.33
N LEU A 6 5.10 -4.96 5.28
CA LEU A 6 4.07 -3.94 5.35
C LEU A 6 2.71 -4.52 5.76
N ALA A 7 2.30 -5.66 5.18
CA ALA A 7 1.07 -6.34 5.58
C ALA A 7 1.09 -6.75 7.06
N ARG A 8 2.21 -7.29 7.56
CA ARG A 8 2.38 -7.66 8.97
C ARG A 8 2.31 -6.46 9.91
N LEU A 9 2.97 -5.35 9.58
CA LEU A 9 2.88 -4.12 10.36
C LEU A 9 1.45 -3.57 10.37
N THR A 10 0.77 -3.64 9.22
CA THR A 10 -0.63 -3.21 9.11
C THR A 10 -1.55 -4.04 10.02
N MET A 11 -1.30 -5.35 10.14
CA MET A 11 -2.03 -6.22 11.07
C MET A 11 -1.66 -5.96 12.54
N LEU A 12 -0.36 -5.73 12.83
CA LEU A 12 0.11 -5.42 14.18
C LEU A 12 -0.59 -4.19 14.77
N TYR A 13 -0.80 -3.17 13.94
CA TYR A 13 -1.47 -1.93 14.32
C TYR A 13 -2.94 -1.87 13.87
N GLU A 14 -3.62 -3.02 13.69
CA GLU A 14 -4.99 -3.03 13.16
C GLU A 14 -5.96 -2.21 14.02
N GLN A 15 -5.79 -2.26 15.34
CA GLN A 15 -6.61 -1.49 16.28
C GLN A 15 -6.48 0.03 16.03
N GLN A 16 -5.28 0.51 15.71
CA GLN A 16 -5.02 1.92 15.47
C GLN A 16 -5.34 2.35 14.02
N ILE A 17 -5.09 1.49 13.04
CA ILE A 17 -5.25 1.79 11.62
C ILE A 17 -6.72 1.76 11.19
N THR A 18 -7.59 1.05 11.93
CA THR A 18 -8.99 0.68 11.61
C THR A 18 -9.10 -0.40 10.53
N SER A 19 -10.04 -1.34 10.71
CA SER A 19 -10.22 -2.48 9.79
C SER A 19 -10.53 -2.04 8.34
N ARG A 20 -11.18 -0.89 8.14
CA ARG A 20 -11.42 -0.33 6.79
C ARG A 20 -10.11 -0.01 6.09
N ARG A 21 -9.19 0.67 6.78
CA ARG A 21 -7.90 1.08 6.21
C ARG A 21 -6.93 -0.09 6.10
N VAL A 22 -6.96 -1.04 7.05
CA VAL A 22 -6.23 -2.31 6.93
C VAL A 22 -6.61 -3.06 5.66
N LYS A 23 -7.92 -3.27 5.43
CA LYS A 23 -8.42 -3.90 4.19
C LYS A 23 -7.98 -3.13 2.95
N ARG A 24 -8.03 -1.80 3.01
CA ARG A 24 -7.62 -0.93 1.91
C ARG A 24 -6.14 -1.06 1.57
N ILE A 25 -5.26 -1.04 2.58
CA ILE A 25 -3.81 -1.24 2.41
C ILE A 25 -3.55 -2.65 1.84
N ALA A 26 -4.18 -3.68 2.39
CA ALA A 26 -4.03 -5.06 1.90
C ALA A 26 -4.43 -5.19 0.42
N ASN A 27 -5.57 -4.61 0.05
CA ASN A 27 -6.03 -4.60 -1.34
C ASN A 27 -5.04 -3.89 -2.28
N LEU A 28 -4.46 -2.76 -1.85
CA LEU A 28 -3.48 -2.04 -2.66
C LEU A 28 -2.15 -2.81 -2.75
N ILE A 29 -1.73 -3.52 -1.71
CA ILE A 29 -0.57 -4.42 -1.75
C ILE A 29 -0.79 -5.54 -2.79
N CYS A 30 -1.99 -6.14 -2.80
CA CYS A 30 -2.34 -7.13 -3.81
C CYS A 30 -2.36 -6.51 -5.21
N ALA A 31 -3.05 -5.38 -5.39
CA ALA A 31 -3.13 -4.66 -6.66
C ALA A 31 -1.75 -4.31 -7.22
N PHE A 32 -0.80 -3.92 -6.36
CA PHE A 32 0.60 -3.68 -6.74
C PHE A 32 1.22 -4.88 -7.44
N ALA A 33 1.04 -6.09 -6.90
CA ALA A 33 1.60 -7.30 -7.50
C ALA A 33 1.03 -7.55 -8.90
N TYR A 34 -0.28 -7.35 -9.09
CA TYR A 34 -0.93 -7.48 -10.40
C TYR A 34 -0.39 -6.46 -11.40
N VAL A 35 -0.38 -5.17 -11.06
CA VAL A 35 0.08 -4.13 -11.99
C VAL A 35 1.57 -4.22 -12.27
N LEU A 36 2.39 -4.68 -11.31
CA LEU A 36 3.81 -4.90 -11.52
C LEU A 36 4.04 -6.04 -12.50
N GLN A 37 3.32 -7.17 -12.35
CA GLN A 37 3.41 -8.27 -13.31
C GLN A 37 3.02 -7.82 -14.73
N GLU A 38 1.93 -7.05 -14.87
CA GLU A 38 1.54 -6.48 -16.17
C GLU A 38 2.64 -5.55 -16.72
N HIS A 39 3.24 -4.72 -15.86
CA HIS A 39 4.32 -3.80 -16.24
C HIS A 39 5.57 -4.52 -16.75
N LEU A 40 5.91 -5.68 -16.16
CA LEU A 40 7.02 -6.54 -16.57
C LEU A 40 6.73 -7.35 -17.85
N GLY A 41 5.57 -7.14 -18.50
CA GLY A 41 5.20 -7.82 -19.73
C GLY A 41 4.63 -9.23 -19.52
N SER A 42 4.10 -9.53 -18.33
CA SER A 42 3.45 -10.82 -18.08
C SER A 42 2.25 -11.01 -19.01
N ARG A 43 2.11 -12.21 -19.59
CA ARG A 43 1.05 -12.52 -20.57
C ARG A 43 -0.32 -12.75 -19.93
N CYS A 44 -0.36 -12.92 -18.61
CA CYS A 44 -1.59 -13.18 -17.88
C CYS A 44 -2.19 -11.86 -17.39
N LYS A 45 -3.20 -11.35 -18.10
CA LYS A 45 -4.01 -10.23 -17.62
C LYS A 45 -4.94 -10.74 -16.52
N GLN A 46 -4.69 -10.29 -15.31
CA GLN A 46 -5.47 -10.68 -14.14
C GLN A 46 -6.38 -9.53 -13.75
N ASP A 47 -7.67 -9.83 -13.53
CA ASP A 47 -8.61 -8.80 -13.12
C ASP A 47 -8.43 -8.44 -11.64
N PHE A 48 -7.94 -7.24 -11.38
CA PHE A 48 -7.81 -6.66 -10.04
C PHE A 48 -8.85 -5.57 -9.74
N SER A 49 -9.88 -5.43 -10.59
CA SER A 49 -10.91 -4.40 -10.44
C SER A 49 -11.65 -4.48 -9.09
N HIS A 50 -11.70 -5.67 -8.48
CA HIS A 50 -12.31 -5.90 -7.17
C HIS A 50 -11.45 -5.43 -5.98
N LEU A 51 -10.15 -5.15 -6.20
CA LEU A 51 -9.23 -4.71 -5.16
C LEU A 51 -9.23 -3.20 -4.99
N ILE A 52 -9.48 -2.46 -6.08
CA ILE A 52 -9.34 -1.00 -6.10
C ILE A 52 -10.68 -0.31 -6.28
N SER A 53 -10.77 0.96 -5.87
CA SER A 53 -11.97 1.74 -6.11
C SER A 53 -12.10 2.10 -7.60
N ARG A 54 -13.31 2.46 -8.04
CA ARG A 54 -13.53 3.00 -9.39
C ARG A 54 -12.67 4.23 -9.66
N GLU A 55 -12.51 5.11 -8.67
CA GLU A 55 -11.68 6.31 -8.77
C GLU A 55 -10.21 5.95 -9.00
N ASP A 56 -9.69 4.96 -8.26
CA ASP A 56 -8.31 4.51 -8.47
C ASP A 56 -8.12 3.92 -9.85
N LYS A 57 -9.07 3.12 -10.33
CA LYS A 57 -9.00 2.52 -11.65
C LYS A 57 -8.88 3.60 -12.73
N LEU A 58 -9.73 4.62 -12.66
CA LEU A 58 -9.67 5.76 -13.56
C LEU A 58 -8.34 6.51 -13.47
N SER A 59 -7.72 6.60 -12.28
CA SER A 59 -6.40 7.22 -12.14
C SER A 59 -5.27 6.36 -12.71
N LEU A 60 -5.38 5.03 -12.64
CA LEU A 60 -4.40 4.09 -13.19
C LEU A 60 -4.44 4.07 -14.72
N ASP A 61 -5.62 4.23 -15.32
CA ASP A 61 -5.78 4.24 -16.78
C ASP A 61 -5.16 5.49 -17.43
N LYS A 62 -4.85 6.53 -16.63
CA LYS A 62 -4.27 7.81 -17.08
C LYS A 62 -2.76 7.88 -16.94
N VAL A 63 -2.10 6.87 -16.37
CA VAL A 63 -0.67 6.91 -16.06
C VAL A 63 0.10 5.79 -16.74
N GLY A 64 1.31 6.08 -17.23
CA GLY A 64 2.20 5.07 -17.83
C GLY A 64 2.82 4.14 -16.79
N ASN A 65 3.19 4.67 -15.61
CA ASN A 65 3.77 3.88 -14.52
C ASN A 65 2.70 3.54 -13.47
N ARG A 66 1.91 2.51 -13.77
CA ARG A 66 0.81 2.02 -12.91
C ARG A 66 1.30 1.47 -11.56
N PRO A 67 2.41 0.69 -11.48
CA PRO A 67 2.97 0.26 -10.19
C PRO A 67 3.30 1.43 -9.26
N LEU A 68 3.93 2.48 -9.78
CA LEU A 68 4.27 3.67 -9.00
C LEU A 68 3.02 4.42 -8.51
N CYS A 69 1.95 4.42 -9.31
CA CYS A 69 0.68 5.00 -8.89
C CYS A 69 0.07 4.26 -7.69
N ILE A 70 0.15 2.92 -7.67
CA ILE A 70 -0.33 2.11 -6.54
C ILE A 70 0.51 2.38 -5.28
N THR A 71 1.84 2.42 -5.38
CA THR A 71 2.69 2.70 -4.22
C THR A 71 2.48 4.10 -3.67
N ASN A 72 2.22 5.10 -4.53
CA ASN A 72 1.82 6.44 -4.10
C ASN A 72 0.49 6.44 -3.34
N LYS A 73 -0.49 5.64 -3.79
CA LYS A 73 -1.77 5.47 -3.06
C LYS A 73 -1.56 4.79 -1.70
N LEU A 74 -0.73 3.74 -1.64
CA LEU A 74 -0.32 3.11 -0.37
C LEU A 74 0.29 4.12 0.60
N GLY A 75 1.23 4.94 0.12
CA GLY A 75 1.87 5.98 0.92
C GLY A 75 0.86 6.99 1.47
N ARG A 76 -0.15 7.39 0.67
CA ARG A 76 -1.23 8.29 1.13
C ARG A 76 -2.08 7.64 2.22
N GLU A 77 -2.49 6.39 2.03
CA GLU A 77 -3.29 5.65 3.02
C GLU A 77 -2.55 5.54 4.37
N ILE A 78 -1.23 5.31 4.35
CA ILE A 78 -0.41 5.24 5.57
C ILE A 78 -0.22 6.62 6.20
N ARG A 79 0.04 7.64 5.38
CA ARG A 79 0.27 9.02 5.86
C ARG A 79 -0.90 9.57 6.66
N GLU A 80 -2.11 9.21 6.27
CA GLU A 80 -3.35 9.68 6.89
C GLU A 80 -3.70 8.98 8.21
N ILE A 81 -3.00 7.91 8.59
CA ILE A 81 -3.14 7.30 9.92
C ILE A 81 -2.64 8.33 10.94
N ARG A 82 -3.52 8.77 11.84
CA ARG A 82 -3.17 9.74 12.89
C ARG A 82 -2.43 9.04 14.03
N ASP A 83 -1.66 9.81 14.79
CA ASP A 83 -1.06 9.33 16.03
C ASP A 83 -2.18 8.95 17.02
N GLN A 84 -1.96 7.88 17.76
CA GLN A 84 -2.91 7.35 18.76
C GLN A 84 -2.19 6.95 20.03
N SER A 85 -2.85 7.23 21.15
CA SER A 85 -2.38 6.94 22.49
C SER A 85 -3.53 6.39 23.34
N THR A 86 -3.26 5.34 24.11
CA THR A 86 -4.18 4.78 25.08
C THR A 86 -3.67 5.11 26.47
N GLY A 87 -4.31 6.09 27.13
CA GLY A 87 -3.80 6.64 28.39
C GLY A 87 -2.48 7.39 28.17
N ASP A 88 -1.46 7.02 28.94
CA ASP A 88 -0.12 7.63 28.87
C ASP A 88 0.81 6.96 27.84
N GLU A 89 0.40 5.82 27.25
CA GLU A 89 1.20 5.09 26.25
C GLU A 89 0.84 5.51 24.82
N ILE A 90 1.87 5.68 23.98
CA ILE A 90 1.71 5.97 22.54
C ILE A 90 1.72 4.64 21.79
N ASP A 91 0.55 4.21 21.32
CA ASP A 91 0.38 2.93 20.59
C ASP A 91 0.84 3.02 19.14
N PHE A 92 0.62 4.17 18.52
CA PHE A 92 1.00 4.42 17.13
C PHE A 92 1.41 5.88 16.95
N SER A 93 2.62 6.09 16.45
CA SER A 93 3.20 7.41 16.27
C SER A 93 3.76 7.62 14.86
N SER A 94 4.35 8.78 14.65
CA SER A 94 5.17 9.06 13.48
C SER A 94 6.27 8.01 13.24
N ARG A 95 6.80 7.35 14.27
CA ARG A 95 7.84 6.32 14.15
C ARG A 95 7.32 5.10 13.38
N GLU A 96 6.17 4.56 13.78
CA GLU A 96 5.55 3.39 13.17
C GLU A 96 5.10 3.71 11.75
N ARG A 97 4.50 4.90 11.56
CA ARG A 97 4.15 5.42 10.24
C ARG A 97 5.36 5.48 9.31
N LEU A 98 6.50 6.00 9.79
CA LEU A 98 7.74 6.07 9.02
C LEU A 98 8.31 4.69 8.70
N ALA A 99 8.23 3.74 9.64
CA ALA A 99 8.63 2.36 9.40
C ALA A 99 7.79 1.70 8.29
N MET A 100 6.48 1.93 8.27
CA MET A 100 5.60 1.47 7.20
C MET A 100 5.93 2.15 5.86
N LEU A 101 6.14 3.46 5.85
CA LEU A 101 6.50 4.22 4.65
C LEU A 101 7.86 3.79 4.07
N LYS A 102 8.81 3.38 4.92
CA LYS A 102 10.08 2.80 4.46
C LYS A 102 9.85 1.58 3.57
N HIS A 103 8.96 0.66 3.97
CA HIS A 103 8.62 -0.50 3.14
C HIS A 103 7.97 -0.10 1.82
N VAL A 104 7.12 0.93 1.80
CA VAL A 104 6.54 1.46 0.54
C VAL A 104 7.64 2.02 -0.36
N ASN A 105 8.62 2.72 0.19
CA ASN A 105 9.75 3.25 -0.56
C ASN A 105 10.58 2.13 -1.20
N GLU A 106 10.86 1.05 -0.46
CA GLU A 106 11.57 -0.11 -1.01
C GLU A 106 10.76 -0.84 -2.10
N MET A 107 9.43 -0.87 -1.99
CA MET A 107 8.57 -1.33 -3.09
C MET A 107 8.70 -0.44 -4.33
N CYS A 108 8.80 0.89 -4.17
CA CYS A 108 9.07 1.81 -5.28
C CYS A 108 10.44 1.55 -5.93
N ASN A 109 11.49 1.36 -5.13
CA ASN A 109 12.83 1.06 -5.63
C ASN A 109 12.85 -0.20 -6.50
N THR A 110 12.03 -1.20 -6.14
CA THR A 110 11.88 -2.43 -6.94
C THR A 110 11.39 -2.13 -8.34
N ILE A 111 10.44 -1.19 -8.51
CA ILE A 111 9.93 -0.77 -9.82
C ILE A 111 11.05 -0.17 -10.66
N SER A 112 11.85 0.73 -10.08
CA SER A 112 12.96 1.40 -10.78
C SER A 112 14.10 0.45 -11.16
N SER A 113 14.23 -0.67 -10.45
CA SER A 113 15.24 -1.70 -10.72
C SER A 113 14.84 -2.75 -11.75
N CYS A 114 13.58 -2.70 -12.21
CA CYS A 114 13.03 -3.60 -13.22
C CYS A 114 12.96 -2.92 -14.58
#